data_AF-A0A8T4M3E4-F1
#
_entry.id   AF-A0A8T4M3E4-F1
#
_cell.length_a   1.000
_cell.length_b   1.000
_cell.length_c   1.000
_cell.angle_alpha   90.00
_cell.angle_beta   90.00
_cell.angle_gamma   90.00
#
_symmetry.space_group_name_H-M   'P 1'
#
loop_
_entity.id
_entity.type
_entity.pdbx_description
1 polymer ?
#
loop_
_entity_poly.entity_id
_entity_poly.type
_entity_poly.pdbx_seq_one_letter_code
_entity_poly.pdbx_strand_id
1 'polypeptide(L)'
;MNRKTPLKKAKLKNTKEIKAIFSGGEIISASKNALDLYSNRLFGEYSGKRVRYSLSEAIYLVDKGKLSVYKKSKKLGLNQLIDECKKIDKNVYTKFVVFKDLRDKGYLLKTALKFGADFRVYDKGVKPGKDHAKWILYPISESHEMTWHDFSAKNRVAHSTKKNLLIAIVDSEGDITYYEISWTRP
;
A
#
# COMPACT_ATOMS: atom_id res chain seq x y z
N MET A 1 -11.40 43.64 25.18
CA MET A 1 -11.25 43.54 23.71
C MET A 1 -10.33 42.36 23.42
N ASN A 2 -10.89 41.17 23.15
CA ASN A 2 -10.21 40.04 22.47
C ASN A 2 -11.18 38.84 22.37
N ARG A 3 -11.99 38.83 21.30
CA ARG A 3 -12.79 37.66 20.93
C ARG A 3 -11.88 36.70 20.16
N LYS A 4 -11.44 35.62 20.79
CA LYS A 4 -10.82 34.49 20.07
C LYS A 4 -11.91 33.79 19.25
N THR A 5 -11.94 34.08 17.96
CA THR A 5 -12.78 33.40 16.97
C THR A 5 -12.38 31.92 16.91
N PRO A 6 -13.29 30.95 17.12
CA PRO A 6 -12.94 29.56 16.93
C PRO A 6 -12.78 29.29 15.44
N LEU A 7 -11.60 28.81 15.06
CA LEU A 7 -11.27 28.33 13.72
C LEU A 7 -12.32 27.29 13.29
N LYS A 8 -13.14 27.65 12.30
CA LYS A 8 -14.08 26.75 11.64
C LYS A 8 -13.31 25.55 11.08
N LYS A 9 -13.53 24.36 11.64
CA LYS A 9 -13.16 23.08 11.02
C LYS A 9 -13.75 23.07 9.61
N ALA A 10 -12.89 23.18 8.60
CA ALA A 10 -13.29 23.05 7.21
C ALA A 10 -13.88 21.65 7.00
N LYS A 11 -15.19 21.59 6.72
CA LYS A 11 -15.88 20.36 6.33
C LYS A 11 -15.19 19.80 5.08
N LEU A 12 -14.44 18.72 5.22
CA LEU A 12 -13.89 17.99 4.08
C LEU A 12 -15.05 17.52 3.19
N LYS A 13 -14.98 17.91 1.92
CA LYS A 13 -15.94 17.59 0.86
C LYS A 13 -16.26 16.08 0.86
N ASN A 14 -17.55 15.77 0.82
CA ASN A 14 -18.16 14.44 0.69
C ASN A 14 -17.49 13.63 -0.44
N THR A 15 -16.45 12.85 -0.12
CA THR A 15 -15.94 11.82 -1.03
C THR A 15 -16.90 10.65 -0.98
N LYS A 16 -17.66 10.44 -2.07
CA LYS A 16 -18.59 9.30 -2.20
C LYS A 16 -17.85 7.99 -1.91
N GLU A 17 -18.24 7.33 -0.83
CA GLU A 17 -17.65 6.08 -0.35
C GLU A 17 -17.75 4.98 -1.43
N ILE A 18 -16.63 4.33 -1.76
CA ILE A 18 -16.57 3.26 -2.76
C ILE A 18 -16.98 1.95 -2.10
N LYS A 19 -17.94 1.22 -2.68
CA LYS A 19 -18.28 -0.14 -2.22
C LYS A 19 -17.39 -1.17 -2.93
N ALA A 20 -16.75 -2.05 -2.16
CA ALA A 20 -15.97 -3.18 -2.64
C ALA A 20 -16.41 -4.48 -1.99
N ILE A 21 -16.23 -5.59 -2.71
CA ILE A 21 -16.56 -6.94 -2.27
C ILE A 21 -15.26 -7.70 -2.03
N PHE A 22 -15.17 -8.38 -0.89
CA PHE A 22 -14.09 -9.29 -0.55
C PHE A 22 -14.55 -10.74 -0.73
N SER A 23 -13.96 -11.44 -1.70
CA SER A 23 -14.28 -12.84 -2.02
C SER A 23 -13.08 -13.53 -2.65
N GLY A 24 -12.85 -14.80 -2.31
CA GLY A 24 -11.74 -15.59 -2.88
C GLY A 24 -10.35 -15.00 -2.63
N GLY A 25 -10.19 -14.19 -1.57
CA GLY A 25 -8.95 -13.46 -1.27
C GLY A 25 -8.72 -12.19 -2.09
N GLU A 26 -9.67 -11.81 -2.94
CA GLU A 26 -9.59 -10.59 -3.74
C GLU A 26 -10.58 -9.52 -3.25
N ILE A 27 -10.16 -8.26 -3.31
CA ILE A 27 -11.01 -7.11 -2.99
C ILE A 27 -11.26 -6.33 -4.30
N ILE A 28 -12.52 -6.31 -4.75
CA ILE A 28 -12.89 -5.75 -6.06
C ILE A 28 -14.03 -4.74 -5.96
N SER A 29 -14.02 -3.73 -6.82
CA SER A 29 -15.15 -2.80 -7.01
C SER A 29 -15.42 -2.57 -8.49
N ALA A 30 -16.69 -2.59 -8.88
CA ALA A 30 -17.15 -2.23 -10.22
C ALA A 30 -17.72 -0.80 -10.30
N SER A 31 -17.62 -0.03 -9.21
CA SER A 31 -18.24 1.29 -9.16
C SER A 31 -17.49 2.32 -10.00
N LYS A 32 -18.22 3.31 -10.56
CA LYS A 32 -17.61 4.43 -11.29
C LYS A 32 -16.58 5.18 -10.43
N ASN A 33 -16.88 5.39 -9.15
CA ASN A 33 -15.95 6.03 -8.21
C ASN A 33 -14.65 5.24 -8.02
N ALA A 34 -14.70 3.91 -8.10
CA ALA A 34 -13.50 3.07 -8.05
C ALA A 34 -12.62 3.31 -9.29
N LEU A 35 -13.24 3.39 -10.47
CA LEU A 35 -12.55 3.72 -11.71
C LEU A 35 -11.95 5.12 -11.66
N ASP A 36 -12.70 6.11 -11.17
CA ASP A 36 -12.21 7.49 -11.00
C ASP A 36 -11.03 7.54 -10.01
N LEU A 37 -11.08 6.76 -8.92
CA LEU A 37 -9.98 6.67 -7.96
C LEU A 37 -8.73 6.03 -8.58
N TYR A 38 -8.90 4.99 -9.41
CA TYR A 38 -7.82 4.38 -10.17
C TYR A 38 -7.19 5.38 -11.14
N SER A 39 -7.99 6.04 -11.99
CA SER A 39 -7.50 6.97 -13.00
C SER A 39 -6.78 8.19 -12.43
N ASN A 40 -7.27 8.73 -11.32
CA ASN A 40 -6.73 9.97 -10.75
C ASN A 40 -5.60 9.74 -9.73
N ARG A 41 -5.71 8.68 -8.91
CA ARG A 41 -4.81 8.44 -7.77
C ARG A 41 -4.05 7.12 -7.84
N LEU A 42 -4.26 6.33 -8.89
CA LEU A 42 -3.56 5.08 -9.15
C LEU A 42 -3.69 4.10 -7.97
N PHE A 43 -4.88 3.98 -7.39
CA PHE A 43 -5.20 2.90 -6.44
C PHE A 43 -5.81 1.71 -7.18
N GLY A 44 -5.33 0.51 -6.84
CA GLY A 44 -5.77 -0.72 -7.46
C GLY A 44 -5.28 -0.92 -8.89
N GLU A 45 -5.76 -1.99 -9.51
CA GLU A 45 -5.49 -2.40 -10.89
C GLU A 45 -6.82 -2.63 -11.60
N TYR A 46 -6.98 -2.01 -12.77
CA TYR A 46 -8.18 -2.18 -13.56
C TYR A 46 -8.06 -3.42 -14.44
N SER A 47 -8.97 -4.37 -14.27
CA SER A 47 -9.06 -5.59 -15.06
C SER A 47 -10.51 -6.05 -15.17
N GLY A 48 -10.95 -6.48 -16.36
CA GLY A 48 -12.28 -7.06 -16.57
C GLY A 48 -13.44 -6.17 -16.12
N LYS A 49 -13.38 -4.86 -16.40
CA LYS A 49 -14.37 -3.83 -15.99
C LYS A 49 -14.51 -3.62 -14.47
N ARG A 50 -13.53 -4.08 -13.69
CA ARG A 50 -13.48 -3.93 -12.23
C ARG A 50 -12.12 -3.39 -11.81
N VAL A 51 -12.09 -2.70 -10.68
CA VAL A 51 -10.84 -2.33 -10.01
C VAL A 51 -10.59 -3.35 -8.91
N ARG A 52 -9.44 -4.02 -8.98
CA ARG A 52 -8.92 -4.92 -7.95
C ARG A 52 -7.95 -4.14 -7.06
N TYR A 53 -8.10 -4.27 -5.75
CA TYR A 53 -7.19 -3.68 -4.77
C TYR A 53 -6.31 -4.78 -4.17
N SER A 54 -5.03 -4.48 -3.96
CA SER A 54 -4.22 -5.30 -3.05
C SER A 54 -4.75 -5.20 -1.62
N LEU A 55 -4.43 -6.18 -0.77
CA LEU A 55 -4.91 -6.20 0.62
C LEU A 55 -4.48 -4.94 1.39
N SER A 56 -3.20 -4.57 1.30
CA SER A 56 -2.67 -3.35 1.93
C SER A 56 -3.31 -2.06 1.39
N GLU A 57 -3.57 -1.98 0.08
CA GLU A 57 -4.29 -0.85 -0.51
C GLU A 57 -5.72 -0.73 0.01
N ALA A 58 -6.44 -1.86 0.09
CA ALA A 58 -7.82 -1.87 0.56
C ALA A 58 -7.90 -1.46 2.03
N ILE A 59 -7.03 -1.99 2.89
CA ILE A 59 -6.94 -1.60 4.30
C ILE A 59 -6.67 -0.09 4.41
N TYR A 60 -5.72 0.44 3.64
CA TYR A 60 -5.43 1.88 3.60
C TYR A 60 -6.64 2.72 3.18
N LEU A 61 -7.38 2.30 2.15
CA LEU A 61 -8.55 3.05 1.70
C LEU A 61 -9.72 2.99 2.68
N VAL A 62 -9.88 1.89 3.42
CA VAL A 62 -10.84 1.78 4.53
C VAL A 62 -10.42 2.67 5.69
N ASP A 63 -9.14 2.66 6.09
CA ASP A 63 -8.56 3.54 7.12
C ASP A 63 -8.80 5.03 6.79
N LYS A 64 -8.66 5.41 5.51
CA LYS A 64 -8.95 6.78 5.04
C LYS A 64 -10.44 7.07 4.80
N GLY A 65 -11.35 6.14 5.09
CA GLY A 65 -12.79 6.31 4.90
C GLY A 65 -13.25 6.45 3.44
N LYS A 66 -12.45 5.98 2.48
CA LYS A 66 -12.74 6.08 1.03
C LYS A 66 -13.32 4.80 0.45
N LEU A 67 -13.12 3.68 1.12
CA LEU A 67 -13.57 2.36 0.70
C LEU A 67 -14.38 1.70 1.82
N SER A 68 -15.42 1.00 1.41
CA SER A 68 -16.28 0.17 2.24
C SER A 68 -16.20 -1.26 1.72
N VAL A 69 -15.60 -2.16 2.50
CA VAL A 69 -15.41 -3.56 2.09
C VAL A 69 -16.48 -4.44 2.71
N TYR A 70 -17.13 -5.25 1.88
CA TYR A 70 -18.17 -6.20 2.27
C TYR A 70 -17.73 -7.63 2.01
N LYS A 71 -17.93 -8.52 2.97
CA LYS A 71 -17.82 -9.98 2.78
C LYS A 71 -19.21 -10.58 2.87
N LYS A 72 -19.68 -11.20 1.79
CA LYS A 72 -21.10 -11.55 1.61
C LYS A 72 -21.96 -10.28 1.78
N SER A 73 -22.82 -10.21 2.79
CA SER A 73 -23.67 -9.05 3.09
C SER A 73 -23.17 -8.19 4.26
N LYS A 74 -22.08 -8.58 4.93
CA LYS A 74 -21.56 -7.89 6.12
C LYS A 74 -20.48 -6.89 5.74
N LYS A 75 -20.64 -5.62 6.13
CA LYS A 75 -19.57 -4.61 6.07
C LYS A 75 -18.50 -4.98 7.10
N LEU A 76 -17.25 -5.04 6.67
CA LEU A 76 -16.12 -5.30 7.55
C LEU A 76 -15.62 -3.96 8.11
N GLY A 77 -15.49 -3.87 9.43
CA GLY A 77 -14.71 -2.80 10.07
C GLY A 77 -13.22 -2.94 9.77
N LEU A 78 -12.41 -1.92 10.07
CA LEU A 78 -10.98 -1.91 9.77
C LEU A 78 -10.25 -3.14 10.38
N ASN A 79 -10.42 -3.39 11.68
CA ASN A 79 -9.77 -4.52 12.36
C ASN A 79 -10.24 -5.87 11.80
N GLN A 80 -11.55 -6.00 11.54
CA GLN A 80 -12.10 -7.22 10.92
C GLN A 80 -11.53 -7.46 9.52
N LEU A 81 -11.35 -6.41 8.72
CA LEU A 81 -10.72 -6.52 7.41
C LEU A 81 -9.26 -6.95 7.53
N ILE A 82 -8.50 -6.36 8.47
CA ILE A 82 -7.11 -6.74 8.72
C ILE A 82 -7.02 -8.22 9.11
N ASP A 83 -7.86 -8.69 10.04
CA ASP A 83 -7.87 -10.09 10.48
C ASP A 83 -8.22 -11.06 9.34
N GLU A 84 -9.16 -10.67 8.49
CA GLU A 84 -9.51 -11.42 7.30
C GLU A 84 -8.37 -11.45 6.26
N CYS A 85 -7.63 -10.34 6.10
CA CYS A 85 -6.47 -10.30 5.21
C CYS A 85 -5.28 -11.08 5.78
N LYS A 86 -5.09 -11.12 7.11
CA LYS A 86 -4.03 -11.88 7.79
C LYS A 86 -4.12 -13.39 7.54
N LYS A 87 -5.34 -13.90 7.31
CA LYS A 87 -5.57 -15.30 6.92
C LYS A 87 -4.97 -15.66 5.56
N ILE A 88 -4.73 -14.66 4.71
CA ILE A 88 -4.17 -14.83 3.35
C ILE A 88 -2.69 -14.48 3.35
N ASP A 89 -2.33 -13.35 3.95
CA ASP A 89 -0.97 -12.86 4.06
C ASP A 89 -0.69 -12.50 5.52
N LYS A 90 0.09 -13.35 6.21
CA LYS A 90 0.43 -13.15 7.62
C LYS A 90 1.15 -11.81 7.87
N ASN A 91 1.87 -11.30 6.86
CA ASN A 91 2.63 -10.04 6.94
C ASN A 91 1.82 -8.83 6.44
N VAL A 92 0.52 -8.98 6.15
CA VAL A 92 -0.28 -7.90 5.57
C VAL A 92 -0.31 -6.63 6.43
N TYR A 93 -0.23 -6.78 7.76
CA TYR A 93 -0.23 -5.64 8.67
C TYR A 93 1.05 -4.80 8.50
N THR A 94 2.22 -5.44 8.53
CA THR A 94 3.51 -4.81 8.24
C THR A 94 3.50 -4.12 6.88
N LYS A 95 3.00 -4.80 5.84
CA LYS A 95 2.87 -4.23 4.50
C LYS A 95 1.93 -3.04 4.46
N PHE A 96 0.82 -3.08 5.21
CA PHE A 96 -0.13 -1.98 5.33
C PHE A 96 0.50 -0.76 6.00
N VAL A 97 1.21 -0.93 7.11
CA VAL A 97 1.87 0.16 7.84
C VAL A 97 2.86 0.89 6.93
N VAL A 98 3.74 0.15 6.25
CA VAL A 98 4.68 0.71 5.26
C VAL A 98 3.98 1.34 4.07
N PHE A 99 2.92 0.72 3.56
CA PHE A 99 2.13 1.27 2.47
C PHE A 99 1.49 2.60 2.85
N LYS A 100 0.93 2.70 4.06
CA LYS A 100 0.29 3.91 4.60
C LYS A 100 1.30 5.04 4.72
N ASP A 101 2.44 4.80 5.35
CA ASP A 101 3.49 5.80 5.52
C ASP A 101 3.97 6.37 4.18
N LEU A 102 4.36 5.51 3.24
CA LEU A 102 4.88 5.97 1.95
C LEU A 102 3.81 6.66 1.09
N ARG A 103 2.56 6.17 1.11
CA ARG A 103 1.45 6.85 0.42
C ARG A 103 1.16 8.21 1.02
N ASP A 104 1.17 8.34 2.34
CA ASP A 104 0.91 9.61 3.02
C ASP A 104 2.07 10.60 2.79
N LYS A 105 3.31 10.12 2.62
CA LYS A 105 4.49 10.91 2.17
C LYS A 105 4.45 11.28 0.69
N GLY A 106 3.48 10.79 -0.08
CA GLY A 106 3.27 11.14 -1.50
C GLY A 106 3.98 10.23 -2.50
N TYR A 107 4.61 9.14 -2.06
CA TYR A 107 5.13 8.12 -2.95
C TYR A 107 4.01 7.30 -3.57
N LEU A 108 4.26 6.74 -4.75
CA LEU A 108 3.33 5.81 -5.38
C LEU A 108 3.86 4.38 -5.24
N LEU A 109 3.00 3.50 -4.69
CA LEU A 109 3.30 2.09 -4.51
C LEU A 109 2.39 1.25 -5.40
N LYS A 110 2.97 0.26 -6.06
CA LYS A 110 2.28 -0.80 -6.80
C LYS A 110 2.83 -2.16 -6.39
N THR A 111 2.02 -3.21 -6.52
CA THR A 111 2.51 -4.57 -6.29
C THR A 111 3.66 -4.90 -7.24
N ALA A 112 4.64 -5.63 -6.72
CA ALA A 112 5.77 -6.16 -7.47
C ALA A 112 5.82 -7.69 -7.45
N LEU A 113 4.68 -8.35 -7.19
CA LEU A 113 4.61 -9.81 -7.04
C LEU A 113 5.21 -10.57 -8.24
N LYS A 114 5.06 -10.03 -9.46
CA LYS A 114 5.66 -10.57 -10.69
C LYS A 114 7.19 -10.67 -10.66
N PHE A 115 7.84 -9.88 -9.81
CA PHE A 115 9.29 -9.83 -9.66
C PHE A 115 9.77 -10.54 -8.39
N GLY A 116 8.87 -11.17 -7.61
CA GLY A 116 9.23 -11.75 -6.31
C GLY A 116 9.47 -10.70 -5.22
N ALA A 117 8.82 -9.54 -5.34
CA ALA A 117 8.89 -8.47 -4.34
C ALA A 117 7.50 -8.00 -3.92
N ASP A 118 7.39 -7.35 -2.76
CA ASP A 118 6.12 -6.86 -2.26
C ASP A 118 5.66 -5.62 -3.04
N PHE A 119 6.53 -4.60 -3.11
CA PHE A 119 6.19 -3.33 -3.73
C PHE A 119 7.28 -2.82 -4.67
N ARG A 120 6.83 -2.12 -5.71
CA ARG A 120 7.65 -1.18 -6.47
C ARG A 120 7.22 0.22 -6.10
N VAL A 121 8.19 1.07 -5.79
CA VAL A 121 7.96 2.43 -5.30
C VAL A 121 8.46 3.42 -6.33
N TYR A 122 7.57 4.33 -6.73
CA TYR A 122 7.89 5.44 -7.62
C TYR A 122 8.09 6.70 -6.79
N ASP A 123 9.01 7.55 -7.24
CA ASP A 123 9.29 8.82 -6.57
C ASP A 123 8.07 9.75 -6.64
N LYS A 124 8.09 10.82 -5.83
CA LYS A 124 6.97 11.75 -5.71
C LYS A 124 6.67 12.40 -7.07
N GLY A 125 5.40 12.39 -7.46
CA GLY A 125 4.95 12.95 -8.75
C GLY A 125 5.20 12.05 -9.97
N VAL A 126 5.97 10.95 -9.81
CA VAL A 126 6.22 10.00 -10.89
C VAL A 126 5.03 9.04 -11.03
N LYS A 127 4.55 8.86 -12.26
CA LYS A 127 3.49 7.91 -12.60
C LYS A 127 4.07 6.73 -13.40
N PRO A 128 3.50 5.51 -13.27
CA PRO A 128 3.90 4.36 -14.06
C PRO A 128 3.67 4.68 -15.54
N GLY A 129 4.67 4.38 -16.39
CA GLY A 129 4.66 4.70 -17.81
C GLY A 129 5.29 6.05 -18.17
N LYS A 130 5.48 6.95 -17.20
CA LYS A 130 6.30 8.16 -17.40
C LYS A 130 7.77 7.92 -17.06
N ASP A 131 8.01 7.20 -15.96
CA ASP A 131 9.34 6.83 -15.52
C ASP A 131 9.30 5.49 -14.78
N HIS A 132 10.48 4.94 -14.48
CA HIS A 132 10.67 3.68 -13.81
C HIS A 132 10.50 3.83 -12.29
N ALA A 133 10.10 2.74 -11.62
CA ALA A 133 10.14 2.71 -10.15
C ALA A 133 11.59 2.87 -9.68
N LYS A 134 11.77 3.62 -8.58
CA LYS A 134 13.05 3.92 -7.94
C LYS A 134 13.52 2.76 -7.08
N TRP A 135 12.60 2.19 -6.31
CA TRP A 135 12.90 1.11 -5.36
C TRP A 135 12.07 -0.14 -5.61
N ILE A 136 12.69 -1.28 -5.32
CA ILE A 136 11.98 -2.52 -4.94
C ILE A 136 11.97 -2.59 -3.42
N LEU A 137 10.78 -2.65 -2.83
CA LEU A 137 10.55 -2.53 -1.40
C LEU A 137 10.11 -3.86 -0.79
N TYR A 138 10.77 -4.24 0.30
CA TYR A 138 10.43 -5.37 1.16
C TYR A 138 10.13 -4.88 2.59
N PRO A 139 8.86 -4.86 3.01
CA PRO A 139 8.46 -4.65 4.40
C PRO A 139 8.73 -5.88 5.25
N ILE A 140 9.42 -5.72 6.38
CA ILE A 140 9.67 -6.77 7.36
C ILE A 140 9.37 -6.26 8.78
N SER A 141 9.02 -7.16 9.70
CA SER A 141 8.99 -6.81 11.12
C SER A 141 10.41 -6.83 11.68
N GLU A 142 10.66 -6.06 12.75
CA GLU A 142 11.94 -6.08 13.47
C GLU A 142 12.32 -7.48 13.97
N SER A 143 11.32 -8.27 14.37
CA SER A 143 11.50 -9.67 14.78
C SER A 143 11.71 -10.66 13.62
N HIS A 144 11.73 -10.19 12.37
CA HIS A 144 11.88 -11.06 11.22
C HIS A 144 13.33 -11.50 11.05
N GLU A 145 13.58 -12.79 11.26
CA GLU A 145 14.87 -13.40 10.92
C GLU A 145 14.99 -13.61 9.42
N MET A 146 16.15 -13.28 8.86
CA MET A 146 16.47 -13.44 7.44
C MET A 146 17.89 -13.97 7.28
N THR A 147 18.08 -14.93 6.38
CA THR A 147 19.42 -15.44 6.07
C THR A 147 20.16 -14.50 5.11
N TRP A 148 21.49 -14.57 5.07
CA TRP A 148 22.29 -13.86 4.06
C TRP A 148 21.91 -14.24 2.62
N HIS A 149 21.47 -15.48 2.40
CA HIS A 149 20.98 -15.94 1.11
C HIS A 149 19.68 -15.23 0.72
N ASP A 150 18.73 -15.11 1.65
CA ASP A 150 17.48 -14.40 1.43
C ASP A 150 17.70 -12.91 1.16
N PHE A 151 18.63 -12.29 1.88
CA PHE A 151 19.03 -10.91 1.65
C PHE A 151 19.65 -10.73 0.26
N SER A 152 20.62 -11.59 -0.09
CA SER A 152 21.28 -11.58 -1.40
C SER A 152 20.28 -11.79 -2.55
N ALA A 153 19.30 -12.69 -2.36
CA ALA A 153 18.22 -12.91 -3.34
C ALA A 153 17.37 -11.65 -3.55
N LYS A 154 16.97 -10.94 -2.49
CA LYS A 154 16.24 -9.67 -2.59
C LYS A 154 17.04 -8.60 -3.33
N ASN A 155 18.35 -8.53 -3.04
CA ASN A 155 19.23 -7.59 -3.73
C ASN A 155 19.36 -7.92 -5.22
N ARG A 156 19.47 -9.21 -5.57
CA ARG A 156 19.48 -9.67 -6.96
C ARG A 156 18.19 -9.30 -7.70
N VAL A 157 17.03 -9.43 -7.06
CA VAL A 157 15.73 -9.01 -7.64
C VAL A 157 15.74 -7.51 -7.95
N ALA A 158 16.11 -6.67 -6.98
CA ALA A 158 16.20 -5.22 -7.19
C ALA A 158 17.18 -4.88 -8.33
N HIS A 159 18.38 -5.45 -8.31
CA HIS A 159 19.42 -5.23 -9.31
C HIS A 159 18.99 -5.66 -10.73
N SER A 160 18.34 -6.82 -10.87
CA SER A 160 17.84 -7.30 -12.18
C SER A 160 16.78 -6.38 -12.80
N THR A 161 16.08 -5.59 -11.99
CA THR A 161 15.10 -4.59 -12.46
C THR A 161 15.68 -3.17 -12.59
N LYS A 162 17.01 -3.03 -12.42
CA LYS A 162 17.75 -1.75 -12.38
C LYS A 162 17.17 -0.79 -11.33
N LYS A 163 16.96 -1.29 -10.11
CA LYS A 163 16.39 -0.54 -8.98
C LYS A 163 17.21 -0.78 -7.74
N ASN A 164 17.13 0.16 -6.81
CA ASN A 164 17.72 -0.01 -5.49
C ASN A 164 16.79 -0.87 -4.63
N LEU A 165 17.39 -1.70 -3.79
CA LEU A 165 16.65 -2.45 -2.78
C LEU A 165 16.32 -1.51 -1.63
N LEU A 166 15.06 -1.48 -1.21
CA LEU A 166 14.61 -0.75 -0.03
C LEU A 166 14.03 -1.77 0.95
N ILE A 167 14.59 -1.83 2.16
CA ILE A 167 14.03 -2.62 3.25
C ILE A 167 13.36 -1.65 4.22
N ALA A 168 12.09 -1.91 4.52
CA ALA A 168 11.36 -1.17 5.55
C ALA A 168 11.17 -2.07 6.76
N ILE A 169 11.85 -1.74 7.86
CA ILE A 169 11.76 -2.47 9.12
C ILE A 169 10.71 -1.77 9.98
N VAL A 170 9.67 -2.50 10.34
CA VAL A 170 8.59 -2.03 11.22
C VAL A 170 8.80 -2.63 12.60
N ASP A 171 8.91 -1.78 13.61
CA ASP A 171 9.04 -2.22 15.00
C ASP A 171 7.69 -2.60 15.63
N SER A 172 7.72 -2.92 16.93
CA SER A 172 6.52 -3.31 17.68
C SER A 172 5.54 -2.16 17.93
N GLU A 173 5.99 -0.91 17.88
CA GLU A 173 5.17 0.30 18.06
C GLU A 173 4.57 0.79 16.73
N GLY A 174 5.08 0.29 15.61
CA GLY A 174 4.65 0.63 14.26
C GLY A 174 5.48 1.73 13.60
N ASP A 175 6.59 2.14 14.23
CA ASP A 175 7.56 3.04 13.61
C ASP A 175 8.36 2.29 12.53
N ILE A 176 8.84 3.05 11.55
CA ILE A 176 9.40 2.49 10.32
C ILE A 176 10.78 3.08 10.05
N THR A 177 11.78 2.19 9.98
CA THR A 177 13.13 2.54 9.52
C THR A 177 13.36 2.01 8.12
N TYR A 178 13.85 2.87 7.23
CA TYR A 178 14.12 2.53 5.83
C TYR A 178 15.63 2.39 5.58
N TYR A 179 16.04 1.26 5.03
CA TYR A 179 17.40 1.00 4.58
C TYR A 179 17.42 0.86 3.07
N GLU A 180 18.13 1.77 2.40
CA GLU A 180 18.42 1.66 0.97
C GLU A 180 19.74 0.93 0.77
N ILE A 181 19.73 -0.11 -0.05
CA ILE A 181 20.89 -0.91 -0.38
C ILE A 181 21.21 -0.70 -1.86
N SER A 182 22.41 -0.20 -2.10
CA SER A 182 23.00 -0.06 -3.43
C SER A 182 24.19 -1.01 -3.57
N TRP A 183 24.26 -1.74 -4.68
CA TRP A 183 25.43 -2.57 -4.96
C TRP A 183 26.59 -1.69 -5.44
N THR A 184 27.72 -1.78 -4.76
CA THR A 184 28.95 -1.05 -5.11
C THR A 184 30.02 -2.03 -5.58
N ARG A 185 30.75 -1.68 -6.64
CA ARG A 185 32.04 -2.31 -6.98
C ARG A 185 33.13 -1.46 -6.34
N PRO A 186 33.74 -1.92 -5.23
CA PRO A 186 34.87 -1.21 -4.62
C PRO A 186 36.11 -1.25 -5.52
#